data_AF-R9K142-F1
#
_entry.id   AF-R9K142-F1
#
_cell.length_a   1.000
_cell.length_b   1.000
_cell.length_c   1.000
_cell.angle_alpha   90.00
_cell.angle_beta   90.00
_cell.angle_gamma   90.00
#
_symmetry.space_group_name_H-M   'P 1'
#
loop_
_entity.id
_entity.type
_entity.pdbx_description
1 polymer ?
#
loop_
_entity_poly.entity_id
_entity_poly.type
_entity_poly.pdbx_seq_one_letter_code
_entity_poly.pdbx_strand_id
1 'polypeptide(L)'
;MMAQAKSPEAWEQEFVRLSYEWEKVYVYGDAAGMCTDGVILDRIRKELLEIKKKLDVKGADERWTIPPEVPKSFMACADEIRAQAQCAVQEYLAMEEYRYMQAVLPKLTPKQKKGTRVLEVSGKVMGLADALAEDNLVVLREYGSPGMLTGLIVETAKKLQDLPLKPVAAPEKRQENQQEDWQVEGQMSIYDLAVT
;
A
#
# COMPACT_ATOMS: atom_id res chain seq x y z
N MET A 1 34.48 24.20 4.26
CA MET A 1 34.81 23.36 5.43
C MET A 1 35.30 22.02 4.90
N MET A 2 36.56 21.65 5.16
CA MET A 2 37.08 20.32 4.82
C MET A 2 36.50 19.34 5.84
N ALA A 3 35.69 18.37 5.40
CA ALA A 3 35.29 17.27 6.26
C ALA A 3 36.57 16.52 6.67
N GLN A 4 36.86 16.45 7.97
CA GLN A 4 37.95 15.60 8.45
C GLN A 4 37.67 14.17 7.97
N ALA A 5 38.65 13.56 7.30
CA ALA A 5 38.57 12.16 6.93
C ALA A 5 38.40 11.33 8.22
N LYS A 6 37.40 10.45 8.25
CA LYS A 6 37.21 9.52 9.38
C LYS A 6 38.49 8.70 9.59
N SER A 7 38.84 8.45 10.86
CA SER A 7 39.95 7.56 11.22
C SER A 7 39.68 6.12 10.76
N PRO A 8 40.72 5.27 10.62
CA PRO A 8 40.55 3.85 10.33
C PRO A 8 39.59 3.17 11.32
N GLU A 9 39.77 3.37 12.63
CA GLU A 9 38.89 2.83 13.68
C GLU A 9 37.41 3.20 13.49
N ALA A 10 37.14 4.44 13.06
CA ALA A 10 35.77 4.88 12.78
C ALA A 10 35.17 4.19 11.55
N TRP A 11 35.99 3.85 10.55
CA TRP A 11 35.56 3.02 9.42
C TRP A 11 35.33 1.56 9.83
N GLU A 12 36.16 1.02 10.74
CA GLU A 12 35.98 -0.33 11.27
C GLU A 12 34.65 -0.48 12.02
N GLN A 13 34.36 0.46 12.93
CA GLN A 13 33.10 0.48 13.69
C GLN A 13 31.89 0.60 12.78
N GLU A 14 31.97 1.45 11.76
CA GLU A 14 30.89 1.64 10.79
C GLU A 14 30.64 0.37 9.96
N PHE A 15 31.70 -0.34 9.56
CA PHE A 15 31.57 -1.62 8.86
C PHE A 15 30.84 -2.65 9.71
N VAL A 16 31.20 -2.78 11.00
CA VAL A 16 30.54 -3.70 11.93
C VAL A 16 29.07 -3.32 12.10
N ARG A 17 28.76 -2.03 12.29
CA ARG A 17 27.39 -1.53 12.40
C ARG A 17 26.56 -1.87 11.17
N LEU A 18 27.06 -1.56 9.98
CA LEU A 18 26.36 -1.82 8.72
C LEU A 18 26.21 -3.31 8.44
N SER A 19 27.19 -4.14 8.80
CA SER A 19 27.09 -5.59 8.66
C SER A 19 25.97 -6.15 9.53
N TYR A 20 25.88 -5.69 10.78
CA TYR A 20 24.78 -6.05 11.68
C TYR A 20 23.41 -5.55 11.17
N GLU A 21 23.34 -4.34 10.63
CA GLU A 21 22.12 -3.81 10.03
C GLU A 21 21.68 -4.62 8.80
N TRP A 22 22.64 -5.04 7.96
CA TRP A 22 22.37 -5.90 6.82
C TRP A 22 21.76 -7.24 7.28
N GLU A 23 22.38 -7.90 8.27
CA GLU A 23 21.87 -9.17 8.82
C GLU A 23 20.48 -9.02 9.42
N LYS A 24 20.24 -7.95 10.18
CA LYS A 24 18.94 -7.67 10.78
C LYS A 24 17.87 -7.50 9.70
N VAL A 25 18.13 -6.71 8.65
CA VAL A 25 17.17 -6.50 7.55
C VAL A 25 16.98 -7.79 6.75
N TYR A 26 18.02 -8.58 6.57
CA TYR A 26 17.93 -9.86 5.86
C TYR A 26 17.03 -10.86 6.59
N VAL A 27 17.11 -10.91 7.91
CA VAL A 27 16.33 -11.85 8.73
C VAL A 27 14.91 -11.35 9.01
N TYR A 28 14.77 -10.09 9.41
CA TYR A 28 13.51 -9.55 9.94
C TYR A 28 12.83 -8.51 9.04
N GLY A 29 13.51 -8.07 7.99
CA GLY A 29 13.05 -6.98 7.13
C GLY A 29 13.15 -5.60 7.79
N ASP A 30 12.83 -4.58 7.02
CA ASP A 30 12.67 -3.21 7.52
C ASP A 30 11.19 -2.83 7.61
N ALA A 31 10.64 -2.90 8.83
CA ALA A 31 9.23 -2.58 9.09
C ALA A 31 8.83 -1.15 8.67
N ALA A 32 9.77 -0.19 8.67
CA ALA A 32 9.51 1.20 8.29
C ALA A 32 9.75 1.48 6.79
N GLY A 33 10.26 0.50 6.04
CA GLY A 33 10.70 0.68 4.67
C GLY A 33 9.51 0.83 3.71
N MET A 34 9.56 1.85 2.86
CA MET A 34 8.59 2.06 1.76
C MET A 34 9.03 1.36 0.46
N CYS A 35 9.92 0.38 0.57
CA CYS A 35 10.46 -0.39 -0.54
C CYS A 35 10.81 -1.81 -0.08
N THR A 36 11.15 -2.68 -1.03
CA THR A 36 11.57 -4.05 -0.73
C THR A 36 12.86 -4.10 0.06
N ASP A 37 13.00 -5.11 0.93
CA ASP A 37 14.21 -5.26 1.77
C ASP A 37 15.47 -5.43 0.91
N GLY A 38 15.35 -6.07 -0.26
CA GLY A 38 16.43 -6.19 -1.23
C GLY A 38 17.03 -4.85 -1.68
N VAL A 39 16.23 -3.78 -1.78
CA VAL A 39 16.74 -2.44 -2.13
C VAL A 39 17.57 -1.85 -0.97
N ILE A 40 17.13 -2.08 0.27
CA ILE A 40 17.84 -1.63 1.47
C ILE A 40 19.16 -2.40 1.64
N LEU A 41 19.10 -3.73 1.46
CA LEU A 41 20.27 -4.62 1.51
C LEU A 41 21.32 -4.26 0.45
N ASP A 42 20.91 -3.96 -0.78
CA ASP A 42 21.81 -3.50 -1.85
C ASP A 42 22.49 -2.16 -1.49
N ARG A 43 21.75 -1.22 -0.88
CA ARG A 43 22.31 0.04 -0.40
C ARG A 43 23.38 -0.18 0.66
N ILE A 44 23.06 -0.94 1.72
CA ILE A 44 23.99 -1.25 2.80
C ILE A 44 25.24 -1.95 2.25
N ARG A 45 25.06 -2.92 1.34
CA ARG A 45 26.17 -3.65 0.73
C ARG A 45 27.10 -2.73 -0.08
N LYS A 46 26.56 -1.77 -0.82
CA LYS A 46 27.37 -0.75 -1.53
C LYS A 46 28.18 0.10 -0.57
N GLU A 47 27.61 0.50 0.57
CA GLU A 47 28.34 1.23 1.60
C GLU A 47 29.48 0.39 2.20
N LEU A 48 29.23 -0.89 2.50
CA LEU A 48 30.26 -1.82 2.98
C LEU A 48 31.43 -1.97 1.98
N LEU A 49 31.13 -2.07 0.68
CA LEU A 49 32.16 -2.10 -0.37
C LEU A 49 33.02 -0.84 -0.38
N GLU A 50 32.42 0.34 -0.24
CA GLU A 50 33.15 1.60 -0.20
C GLU A 50 34.00 1.75 1.07
N ILE A 51 33.51 1.28 2.22
CA ILE A 51 34.29 1.25 3.46
C ILE A 51 35.49 0.32 3.32
N LYS A 52 35.30 -0.88 2.74
CA LYS A 52 36.39 -1.84 2.50
C LYS A 52 37.49 -1.26 1.62
N LYS A 53 37.13 -0.48 0.58
CA LYS A 53 38.10 0.26 -0.26
C LYS A 53 38.88 1.31 0.55
N LYS A 54 38.21 2.04 1.45
CA LYS A 54 38.84 3.09 2.29
C LYS A 54 39.79 2.52 3.33
N LEU A 55 39.53 1.32 3.83
CA LEU A 55 40.41 0.61 4.77
C LEU A 55 41.62 -0.05 4.08
N ASP A 56 41.71 -0.02 2.74
CA ASP A 56 42.72 -0.71 1.92
C ASP A 56 42.88 -2.21 2.27
N VAL A 57 41.81 -2.86 2.70
CA VAL A 57 41.81 -4.28 3.05
C VAL A 57 41.92 -5.10 1.76
N LYS A 58 43.11 -5.67 1.52
CA LYS A 58 43.37 -6.61 0.43
C LYS A 58 43.28 -8.05 0.93
N GLY A 59 42.50 -8.89 0.25
CA GLY A 59 42.43 -10.32 0.51
C GLY A 59 41.19 -10.80 1.28
N ALA A 60 41.23 -12.08 1.67
CA ALA A 60 40.16 -12.83 2.32
C ALA A 60 40.25 -12.75 3.86
N ASP A 61 40.41 -11.54 4.40
CA ASP A 61 40.23 -11.35 5.84
C ASP A 61 38.74 -11.48 6.18
N GLU A 62 38.39 -12.54 6.91
CA GLU A 62 37.03 -12.90 7.29
C GLU A 62 36.32 -11.76 8.05
N ARG A 63 37.09 -10.90 8.73
CA ARG A 63 36.59 -9.71 9.43
C ARG A 63 35.88 -8.71 8.49
N TRP A 64 36.28 -8.66 7.22
CA TRP A 64 35.78 -7.71 6.22
C TRP A 64 34.99 -8.40 5.11
N THR A 65 34.25 -9.43 5.50
CA THR A 65 33.38 -10.18 4.58
C THR A 65 32.23 -9.30 4.14
N ILE A 66 32.06 -9.17 2.82
CA ILE A 66 30.93 -8.45 2.24
C ILE A 66 29.76 -9.43 2.13
N PRO A 67 28.57 -9.08 2.61
CA PRO A 67 27.39 -9.93 2.46
C PRO A 67 27.09 -10.28 1.00
N PRO A 68 26.43 -11.42 0.74
CA PRO A 68 26.06 -11.82 -0.61
C PRO A 68 25.13 -10.80 -1.27
N GLU A 69 25.08 -10.83 -2.60
CA GLU A 69 24.10 -10.06 -3.34
C GLU A 69 22.72 -10.70 -3.23
N VAL A 70 21.71 -9.85 -3.06
CA VAL A 70 20.31 -10.25 -2.88
C VAL A 70 19.48 -9.56 -3.96
N PRO A 71 18.49 -10.24 -4.57
CA PRO A 71 17.63 -9.61 -5.56
C PRO A 71 16.93 -8.38 -4.99
N LYS A 72 16.77 -7.32 -5.80
CA LYS A 72 16.05 -6.12 -5.36
C LYS A 72 14.61 -6.39 -4.94
N SER A 73 13.98 -7.42 -5.49
CA SER A 73 12.61 -7.84 -5.14
C SER A 73 12.52 -8.63 -3.83
N PHE A 74 13.64 -8.93 -3.17
CA PHE A 74 13.65 -9.67 -1.92
C PHE A 74 12.86 -8.96 -0.82
N MET A 75 12.06 -9.75 -0.09
CA MET A 75 11.31 -9.35 1.09
C MET A 75 11.55 -10.40 2.16
N ALA A 76 12.04 -9.97 3.32
CA ALA A 76 12.12 -10.82 4.50
C ALA A 76 10.71 -11.06 5.05
N CYS A 77 10.52 -12.19 5.73
CA CYS A 77 9.23 -12.57 6.34
C CYS A 77 8.03 -12.53 5.37
N ALA A 78 8.25 -12.75 4.06
CA ALA A 78 7.20 -12.61 3.05
C ALA A 78 5.94 -13.45 3.35
N ASP A 79 6.11 -14.70 3.79
CA ASP A 79 4.99 -15.58 4.11
C ASP A 79 4.22 -15.13 5.37
N GLU A 80 4.93 -14.59 6.37
CA GLU A 80 4.32 -14.02 7.57
C GLU A 80 3.53 -12.77 7.24
N ILE A 81 4.07 -11.88 6.39
CA ILE A 81 3.41 -10.67 5.90
C ILE A 81 2.11 -11.04 5.17
N ARG A 82 2.14 -12.05 4.28
CA ARG A 82 0.95 -12.55 3.59
C ARG A 82 -0.09 -13.10 4.56
N ALA A 83 0.34 -13.95 5.49
CA ALA A 83 -0.56 -14.57 6.47
C ALA A 83 -1.23 -13.52 7.37
N GLN A 84 -0.46 -12.52 7.84
CA GLN A 84 -0.99 -11.41 8.63
C GLN A 84 -2.01 -10.59 7.85
N ALA A 85 -1.69 -10.20 6.61
CA ALA A 85 -2.59 -9.44 5.76
C ALA A 85 -3.88 -10.22 5.44
N GLN A 86 -3.77 -11.52 5.16
CA GLN A 86 -4.92 -12.38 4.92
C GLN A 86 -5.83 -12.45 6.16
N CYS A 87 -5.26 -12.64 7.35
CA CYS A 87 -6.01 -12.60 8.61
C CYS A 87 -6.68 -11.24 8.82
N ALA A 88 -5.98 -10.13 8.59
CA ALA A 88 -6.52 -8.78 8.74
C ALA A 88 -7.70 -8.52 7.80
N VAL A 89 -7.60 -8.88 6.52
CA VAL A 89 -8.71 -8.73 5.56
C VAL A 89 -9.91 -9.58 5.98
N GLN A 90 -9.69 -10.84 6.37
CA GLN A 90 -10.77 -11.71 6.84
C GLN A 90 -11.46 -11.15 8.10
N GLU A 91 -10.68 -10.63 9.05
CA GLU A 91 -11.18 -9.94 10.24
C GLU A 91 -12.09 -8.77 9.83
N TYR A 92 -11.59 -7.84 9.01
CA TYR A 92 -12.35 -6.64 8.62
C TYR A 92 -13.61 -6.98 7.83
N LEU A 93 -13.59 -7.98 6.95
CA LEU A 93 -14.77 -8.40 6.19
C LEU A 93 -15.84 -9.06 7.08
N ALA A 94 -15.43 -9.73 8.16
CA ALA A 94 -16.35 -10.35 9.11
C ALA A 94 -17.01 -9.33 10.07
N MET A 95 -16.36 -8.20 10.33
CA MET A 95 -16.86 -7.16 11.24
C MET A 95 -18.26 -6.67 10.85
N GLU A 96 -19.15 -6.57 11.83
CA GLU A 96 -20.50 -6.04 11.65
C GLU A 96 -20.46 -4.55 11.28
N GLU A 97 -19.55 -3.80 11.90
CA GLU A 97 -19.33 -2.38 11.67
C GLU A 97 -18.91 -2.11 10.22
N TYR A 98 -17.98 -2.91 9.69
CA TYR A 98 -17.52 -2.76 8.31
C TYR A 98 -18.66 -3.10 7.33
N ARG A 99 -19.38 -4.21 7.55
CA ARG A 99 -20.55 -4.57 6.74
C ARG A 99 -21.64 -3.49 6.77
N TYR A 100 -21.90 -2.90 7.94
CA TYR A 100 -22.81 -1.75 8.08
C TYR A 100 -22.33 -0.54 7.27
N MET A 101 -21.04 -0.18 7.38
CA MET A 101 -20.46 0.92 6.60
C MET A 101 -20.69 0.70 5.09
N GLN A 102 -20.43 -0.50 4.57
CA GLN A 102 -20.64 -0.83 3.16
C GLN A 102 -22.11 -0.73 2.75
N ALA A 103 -23.04 -1.17 3.59
CA ALA A 103 -24.48 -1.10 3.31
C ALA A 103 -25.03 0.34 3.32
N VAL A 104 -24.45 1.23 4.13
CA VAL A 104 -24.88 2.63 4.24
C VAL A 104 -24.20 3.53 3.21
N LEU A 105 -22.98 3.21 2.79
CA LEU A 105 -22.16 4.03 1.90
C LEU A 105 -22.89 4.50 0.62
N PRO A 106 -23.70 3.67 -0.09
CA PRO A 106 -24.48 4.12 -1.25
C PRO A 106 -25.56 5.17 -0.93
N LYS A 107 -26.04 5.22 0.31
CA LYS A 107 -27.13 6.08 0.77
C LYS A 107 -26.66 7.47 1.23
N LEU A 108 -25.35 7.65 1.36
CA LEU A 108 -24.75 8.89 1.86
C LEU A 108 -24.62 9.94 0.75
N THR A 109 -24.91 11.18 1.10
CA THR A 109 -24.57 12.34 0.27
C THR A 109 -23.05 12.54 0.18
N PRO A 110 -22.53 13.23 -0.85
CA PRO A 110 -21.10 13.55 -0.93
C PRO A 110 -20.56 14.28 0.31
N LYS A 111 -21.36 15.18 0.91
CA LYS A 111 -20.99 15.90 2.14
C LYS A 111 -20.85 14.96 3.34
N GLN A 112 -21.76 14.00 3.49
CA GLN A 112 -21.69 12.99 4.54
C GLN A 112 -20.51 12.04 4.34
N LYS A 113 -20.23 11.61 3.11
CA LYS A 113 -19.05 10.77 2.80
C LYS A 113 -17.75 11.45 3.20
N LYS A 114 -17.61 12.75 2.90
CA LYS A 114 -16.43 13.54 3.30
C LYS A 114 -16.34 13.73 4.82
N GLY A 115 -17.46 14.01 5.49
CA GLY A 115 -17.49 14.26 6.94
C GLY A 115 -17.24 13.01 7.80
N THR A 116 -17.51 11.82 7.27
CA THR A 116 -17.39 10.55 8.01
C THR A 116 -16.10 9.79 7.74
N ARG A 117 -15.34 10.16 6.69
CA ARG A 117 -14.16 9.42 6.21
C ARG A 117 -14.46 7.97 5.77
N VAL A 118 -15.71 7.62 5.54
CA VAL A 118 -16.12 6.25 5.15
C VAL A 118 -15.44 5.76 3.88
N LEU A 119 -15.21 6.64 2.90
CA LEU A 119 -14.51 6.29 1.67
C LEU A 119 -13.03 5.97 1.93
N GLU A 120 -12.37 6.70 2.85
CA GLU A 120 -10.98 6.44 3.20
C GLU A 120 -10.82 5.07 3.86
N VAL A 121 -11.67 4.75 4.83
CA VAL A 121 -11.60 3.46 5.52
C VAL A 121 -11.98 2.31 4.59
N SER A 122 -13.03 2.46 3.78
CA SER A 122 -13.40 1.46 2.77
C SER A 122 -12.26 1.23 1.78
N GLY A 123 -11.64 2.31 1.30
CA GLY A 123 -10.53 2.26 0.36
C GLY A 123 -9.30 1.57 0.95
N LYS A 124 -8.98 1.76 2.23
CA LYS A 124 -7.87 1.06 2.90
C LYS A 124 -8.10 -0.46 2.99
N VAL A 125 -9.30 -0.88 3.38
CA VAL A 125 -9.62 -2.32 3.47
C VAL A 125 -9.61 -2.97 2.08
N MET A 126 -10.20 -2.31 1.07
CA MET A 126 -10.15 -2.79 -0.31
C MET A 126 -8.73 -2.81 -0.86
N GLY A 127 -7.95 -1.74 -0.64
CA GLY A 127 -6.56 -1.67 -1.06
C GLY A 127 -5.69 -2.76 -0.44
N LEU A 128 -5.98 -3.18 0.79
CA LEU A 128 -5.31 -4.33 1.41
C LEU A 128 -5.65 -5.64 0.68
N ALA A 129 -6.92 -5.83 0.29
CA ALA A 129 -7.36 -7.00 -0.46
C ALA A 129 -6.78 -7.02 -1.88
N ASP A 130 -6.72 -5.87 -2.55
CA ASP A 130 -6.09 -5.72 -3.87
C ASP A 130 -4.58 -6.00 -3.78
N ALA A 131 -3.90 -5.49 -2.75
CA ALA A 131 -2.49 -5.77 -2.51
C ALA A 131 -2.20 -7.25 -2.25
N LEU A 132 -3.13 -7.99 -1.63
CA LEU A 132 -3.03 -9.45 -1.50
C LEU A 132 -3.14 -10.14 -2.86
N ALA A 133 -4.07 -9.70 -3.71
CA ALA A 133 -4.25 -10.26 -5.06
C ALA A 133 -3.05 -9.99 -5.98
N GLU A 134 -2.42 -8.83 -5.82
CA GLU A 134 -1.23 -8.40 -6.59
C GLU A 134 0.09 -8.90 -5.99
N ASP A 135 0.06 -9.59 -4.84
CA ASP A 135 1.24 -9.96 -4.03
C ASP A 135 2.17 -8.76 -3.73
N ASN A 136 1.58 -7.60 -3.46
CA ASN A 136 2.30 -6.37 -3.16
C ASN A 136 2.77 -6.34 -1.69
N LEU A 137 3.83 -7.10 -1.40
CA LEU A 137 4.38 -7.29 -0.06
C LEU A 137 4.77 -6.00 0.68
N VAL A 138 5.14 -4.94 -0.04
CA VAL A 138 5.49 -3.64 0.58
C VAL A 138 4.24 -3.03 1.22
N VAL A 139 3.14 -3.03 0.49
CA VAL A 139 1.85 -2.53 0.95
C VAL A 139 1.28 -3.41 2.07
N LEU A 140 1.41 -4.74 1.94
CA LEU A 140 0.98 -5.68 2.97
C LEU A 140 1.74 -5.49 4.29
N ARG A 141 3.05 -5.22 4.24
CA ARG A 141 3.85 -4.93 5.43
C ARG A 141 3.42 -3.65 6.13
N GLU A 142 3.09 -2.60 5.35
CA GLU A 142 2.77 -1.28 5.90
C GLU A 142 1.48 -1.27 6.70
N TYR A 143 0.41 -1.93 6.22
CA TYR A 143 -0.89 -1.90 6.90
C TYR A 143 -1.67 -3.21 6.95
N GLY A 144 -1.04 -4.34 6.64
CA GLY A 144 -1.64 -5.67 6.72
C GLY A 144 -1.60 -6.33 8.11
N SER A 145 -1.19 -5.61 9.16
CA SER A 145 -1.26 -6.14 10.52
C SER A 145 -2.73 -6.27 10.97
N PRO A 146 -3.13 -7.43 11.55
CA PRO A 146 -4.46 -7.60 12.16
C PRO A 146 -4.77 -6.51 13.19
N GLY A 147 -6.03 -6.10 13.27
CA GLY A 147 -6.46 -5.03 14.18
C GLY A 147 -6.07 -3.59 13.80
N MET A 148 -5.15 -3.38 12.85
CA MET A 148 -4.62 -2.05 12.51
C MET A 148 -5.69 -1.06 12.05
N LEU A 149 -6.72 -1.52 11.34
CA LEU A 149 -7.84 -0.70 10.88
C LEU A 149 -9.09 -0.80 11.76
N THR A 150 -9.12 -1.71 12.74
CA THR A 150 -10.31 -2.00 13.55
C THR A 150 -10.82 -0.76 14.28
N GLY A 151 -9.93 0.04 14.88
CA GLY A 151 -10.31 1.29 15.55
C GLY A 151 -10.96 2.30 14.58
N LEU A 152 -10.39 2.46 13.39
CA LEU A 152 -10.93 3.36 12.35
C LEU A 152 -12.28 2.89 11.83
N ILE A 153 -12.46 1.58 11.64
CA ILE A 153 -13.72 0.96 11.21
C ILE A 153 -14.81 1.24 12.26
N VAL A 154 -14.54 0.93 13.53
CA VAL A 154 -15.52 1.11 14.63
C VAL A 154 -15.88 2.59 14.80
N GLU A 155 -14.90 3.49 14.81
CA GLU A 155 -15.15 4.93 14.93
C GLU A 155 -16.00 5.46 13.76
N THR A 156 -15.70 5.01 12.55
CA THR A 156 -16.44 5.43 11.35
C THR A 156 -17.86 4.89 11.34
N ALA A 157 -18.07 3.63 11.73
CA ALA A 157 -19.40 3.05 11.84
C ALA A 157 -20.28 3.80 12.85
N LYS A 158 -19.72 4.17 14.03
CA LYS A 158 -20.42 5.01 15.01
C LYS A 158 -20.83 6.35 14.42
N LYS A 159 -19.91 7.06 13.75
CA LYS A 159 -20.24 8.32 13.06
C LYS A 159 -21.37 8.17 12.04
N LEU A 160 -21.44 7.03 11.34
CA LEU A 160 -22.52 6.76 10.39
C LEU A 160 -23.86 6.45 11.07
N GLN A 161 -23.85 5.82 12.24
CA GLN A 161 -25.06 5.56 13.03
C GLN A 161 -25.69 6.85 13.58
N ASP A 162 -24.87 7.84 13.92
CA ASP A 162 -25.33 9.13 14.43
C ASP A 162 -25.88 10.07 13.34
N LEU A 163 -25.75 9.70 12.05
CA LEU A 163 -26.23 10.53 10.95
C LEU A 163 -27.73 10.35 10.71
N PRO A 164 -28.48 11.43 10.45
CA PRO A 164 -29.81 11.32 9.88
C PRO A 164 -29.68 10.81 8.44
N LEU A 165 -30.00 9.53 8.24
CA LEU A 165 -30.06 8.92 6.92
C LEU A 165 -31.40 9.29 6.27
N LYS A 166 -31.37 9.83 5.05
CA LYS A 166 -32.61 9.99 4.27
C LYS A 166 -33.16 8.58 3.97
N PRO A 167 -34.48 8.34 4.15
CA PRO A 167 -35.11 7.14 3.63
C PRO A 167 -34.87 7.08 2.12
N VAL A 168 -34.53 5.89 1.61
CA VAL A 168 -34.47 5.65 0.17
C VAL A 168 -35.89 5.87 -0.36
N ALA A 169 -36.10 6.91 -1.17
CA ALA A 169 -37.28 6.96 -2.01
C ALA A 169 -37.26 5.69 -2.86
N ALA A 170 -38.31 4.88 -2.75
CA ALA A 170 -38.51 3.71 -3.61
C ALA A 170 -38.26 4.11 -5.07
N PRO A 171 -37.70 3.23 -5.92
CA PRO A 171 -37.43 3.59 -7.30
C PRO A 171 -38.74 4.04 -7.94
N GLU A 172 -38.87 5.36 -8.13
CA GLU A 172 -39.94 5.93 -8.92
C GLU A 172 -39.80 5.29 -10.30
N LYS A 173 -40.90 4.66 -10.73
CA LYS A 173 -41.02 4.01 -12.03
C LYS A 173 -40.34 4.90 -13.08
N ARG A 174 -39.42 4.34 -13.86
CA ARG A 174 -38.89 4.99 -15.07
C ARG A 174 -40.07 5.59 -15.83
N GLN A 175 -40.16 6.91 -15.83
CA GLN A 175 -40.83 7.59 -16.93
C GLN A 175 -39.83 7.53 -18.08
N GLU A 176 -40.06 6.58 -18.98
CA GLU A 176 -39.62 6.73 -20.36
C GLU A 176 -40.29 8.00 -20.88
N ASN A 177 -39.54 9.10 -20.89
CA ASN A 177 -39.89 10.25 -21.71
C ASN A 177 -38.86 10.28 -22.85
N GLN A 178 -39.29 9.71 -23.97
CA GLN A 178 -38.70 9.91 -25.27
C GLN A 178 -38.70 11.42 -25.55
N GLN A 179 -37.52 12.02 -25.72
CA GLN A 179 -37.20 12.95 -26.81
C GLN A 179 -35.72 13.33 -26.71
N GLU A 180 -34.85 12.48 -27.25
CA GLU A 180 -33.50 12.93 -27.58
C GLU A 180 -33.50 13.42 -29.03
N ASP A 181 -33.61 14.73 -29.15
CA ASP A 181 -33.43 15.50 -30.37
C ASP A 181 -31.94 15.50 -30.75
N TRP A 182 -31.50 14.47 -31.47
CA TRP A 182 -30.18 14.42 -32.10
C TRP A 182 -30.31 14.66 -33.61
N GLN A 183 -30.69 15.86 -34.01
CA GLN A 183 -30.39 16.36 -35.34
C GLN A 183 -29.23 17.34 -35.26
N VAL A 184 -28.01 16.82 -35.42
CA VAL A 184 -26.83 17.65 -35.67
C VAL A 184 -26.94 18.17 -37.11
N GLU A 185 -27.09 19.48 -37.27
CA GLU A 185 -27.13 20.15 -38.58
C GLU A 185 -25.92 19.73 -39.43
N GLY A 186 -26.19 19.05 -40.54
CA GLY A 186 -25.18 18.68 -41.55
C GLY A 186 -24.81 17.20 -41.65
N GLN A 187 -25.42 16.30 -40.87
CA GLN A 187 -25.27 14.85 -41.11
C GLN A 187 -26.47 14.30 -41.90
N MET A 188 -26.19 13.74 -43.09
CA MET A 188 -27.17 12.96 -43.83
C MET A 188 -27.57 11.72 -43.04
N SER A 189 -28.87 11.46 -42.99
CA SER A 189 -29.42 10.28 -42.34
C SER A 189 -29.16 9.04 -43.19
N ILE A 190 -29.02 7.86 -42.57
CA ILE A 190 -28.83 6.59 -43.29
C ILE A 190 -30.00 6.25 -44.24
N TYR A 191 -31.15 6.92 -44.07
CA TYR A 191 -32.32 6.80 -44.94
C TYR A 191 -32.22 7.64 -46.22
N ASP A 192 -31.29 8.60 -46.28
CA ASP A 192 -31.04 9.42 -47.48
C ASP A 192 -30.22 8.66 -48.54
N LEU A 193 -29.68 7.48 -48.21
CA LEU A 193 -28.92 6.63 -49.13
C LEU A 193 -29.79 5.61 -49.91
N ALA A 194 -31.10 5.67 -49.76
CA ALA A 194 -32.02 4.73 -50.39
C ALA A 194 -33.04 5.42 -51.32
N VAL A 195 -32.62 6.40 -52.11
CA VAL A 195 -33.34 6.78 -53.34
C VAL A 195 -32.34 7.11 -54.46
N THR A 196 -32.29 6.20 -55.43
CA THR A 196 -31.71 6.25 -56.80
C THR A 196 -30.20 6.42 -56.98
#